data_AF-M3IQ16-F1
#
_entry.id   AF-M3IQ16-F1
#
_cell.length_a   1.000
_cell.length_b   1.000
_cell.length_c   1.000
_cell.angle_alpha   90.00
_cell.angle_beta   90.00
_cell.angle_gamma   90.00
#
_symmetry.space_group_name_H-M   'P 1'
#
loop_
_entity.id
_entity.type
_entity.pdbx_description
1 polymer ?
#
loop_
_entity_poly.entity_id
_entity_poly.type
_entity_poly.pdbx_seq_one_letter_code
_entity_poly.pdbx_strand_id
1 'polypeptide(L)'
;MLGTVGSRSRLDTTVIGDTVNVASRLESLTNLYRADILITKSTLSAMTIADNLAIREIDSVVVKGKTDPIIIYEIYEADEPLIRKLKDATLSLITRGIILYKVADFQEALINFEQALKIFPEDIVPILYRKRCQEYITSPPIGNWVGVQHLLEK
;
A
#
# COMPACT_ATOMS: atom_id res chain seq x y z
N MET A 1 24.25 0.33 -11.00
CA MET A 1 25.72 0.48 -11.15
C MET A 1 26.24 1.04 -9.83
N LEU A 2 27.30 0.46 -9.25
CA LEU A 2 28.01 1.09 -8.13
C LEU A 2 28.92 2.19 -8.68
N GLY A 3 28.79 3.41 -8.16
CA GLY A 3 29.65 4.54 -8.49
C GLY A 3 30.00 5.30 -7.23
N THR A 4 31.29 5.38 -6.92
CA THR A 4 31.82 6.18 -5.81
C THR A 4 31.92 7.64 -6.22
N VAL A 5 31.30 8.55 -5.45
CA VAL A 5 31.50 10.00 -5.58
C VAL A 5 31.91 10.53 -4.20
N GLY A 6 33.15 11.05 -4.08
CA GLY A 6 33.64 11.70 -2.86
C GLY A 6 35.16 11.88 -2.84
N SER A 7 35.64 13.05 -2.38
CA SER A 7 37.07 13.32 -2.15
C SER A 7 37.52 12.83 -0.76
N ARG A 8 38.84 12.72 -0.58
CA ARG A 8 39.60 11.86 0.36
C ARG A 8 39.27 11.80 1.87
N SER A 9 38.19 12.38 2.40
CA SER A 9 37.88 12.25 3.85
C SER A 9 36.50 11.69 4.23
N ARG A 10 35.59 11.44 3.29
CA ARG A 10 34.39 10.64 3.52
C ARG A 10 33.97 9.90 2.25
N LEU A 11 34.11 8.58 2.28
CA LEU A 11 33.58 7.69 1.25
C LEU A 11 32.17 7.26 1.67
N ASP A 12 31.17 8.09 1.36
CA ASP A 12 29.78 7.65 1.44
C ASP A 12 29.49 6.75 0.23
N THR A 13 29.36 5.45 0.50
CA THR A 13 29.03 4.46 -0.52
C THR A 13 27.52 4.47 -0.73
N THR A 14 27.03 5.31 -1.63
CA THR A 14 25.62 5.37 -2.00
C THR A 14 25.36 4.49 -3.20
N VAL A 15 24.45 3.52 -3.07
CA VAL A 15 23.92 2.76 -4.21
C VAL A 15 23.04 3.71 -5.02
N ILE A 16 23.32 3.86 -6.32
CA ILE A 16 22.48 4.63 -7.25
C ILE A 16 21.81 3.63 -8.21
N GLY A 17 20.48 3.57 -8.16
CA GLY A 17 19.64 2.77 -9.04
C GLY A 17 18.16 2.99 -8.75
N ASP A 18 17.28 2.71 -9.73
CA ASP A 18 15.82 2.99 -9.70
C ASP A 18 15.07 2.50 -8.44
N THR A 19 15.66 1.57 -7.68
CA THR A 19 15.18 1.10 -6.38
C THR A 19 15.23 2.18 -5.28
N VAL A 20 16.19 3.10 -5.32
CA VAL A 20 16.38 4.14 -4.29
C VAL A 20 15.31 5.22 -4.36
N ASN A 21 14.86 5.54 -5.58
CA ASN A 21 13.72 6.43 -5.81
C ASN A 21 12.38 5.79 -5.40
N VAL A 22 12.28 4.45 -5.38
CA VAL A 22 11.10 3.75 -4.86
C VAL A 22 11.12 3.75 -3.32
N ALA A 23 12.30 3.63 -2.70
CA ALA A 23 12.46 3.61 -1.25
C ALA A 23 12.13 4.95 -0.57
N SER A 24 12.63 6.09 -1.09
CA SER A 24 12.29 7.42 -0.50
C SER A 24 10.81 7.80 -0.71
N ARG A 25 10.20 7.31 -1.80
CA ARG A 25 8.76 7.46 -2.06
C ARG A 25 7.92 6.55 -1.16
N LEU A 26 8.40 5.35 -0.83
CA LEU A 26 7.78 4.47 0.16
C LEU A 26 7.81 5.07 1.57
N GLU A 27 8.89 5.76 1.96
CA GLU A 27 8.96 6.49 3.25
C GLU A 27 7.94 7.64 3.34
N SER A 28 7.63 8.29 2.21
CA SER A 28 6.54 9.27 2.17
C SER A 28 5.17 8.61 2.35
N LEU A 29 5.04 7.35 1.92
CA LEU A 29 3.83 6.54 2.04
C LEU A 29 3.70 5.85 3.41
N THR A 30 4.77 5.58 4.16
CA THR A 30 4.66 5.02 5.53
C THR A 30 3.93 5.99 6.46
N ASN A 31 4.10 7.30 6.30
CA ASN A 31 3.30 8.31 7.00
C ASN A 31 1.82 8.29 6.61
N LEU A 32 1.52 8.03 5.32
CA LEU A 32 0.15 7.94 4.83
C LEU A 32 -0.55 6.67 5.33
N TYR A 33 0.14 5.54 5.31
CA TYR A 33 -0.39 4.22 5.68
C TYR A 33 -0.14 3.82 7.13
N ARG A 34 0.53 4.67 7.93
CA ARG A 34 0.84 4.46 9.36
C ARG A 34 1.29 3.03 9.68
N ALA A 35 2.17 2.51 8.82
CA ALA A 35 2.64 1.13 8.89
C ALA A 35 4.14 1.12 9.14
N ASP A 36 4.58 0.31 10.09
CA ASP A 36 5.99 0.21 10.48
C ASP A 36 6.84 -0.50 9.41
N ILE A 37 6.25 -1.48 8.71
CA ILE A 37 6.94 -2.26 7.68
C ILE A 37 6.07 -2.40 6.44
N LEU A 38 6.54 -1.79 5.34
CA LEU A 38 5.94 -1.92 4.02
C LEU A 38 6.85 -2.71 3.08
N ILE A 39 6.27 -3.65 2.36
CA ILE A 39 6.96 -4.43 1.34
C ILE A 39 6.19 -4.38 0.01
N THR A 40 6.89 -4.63 -1.08
CA THR A 40 6.26 -4.76 -2.40
C THR A 40 5.95 -6.22 -2.72
N LYS A 41 5.07 -6.46 -3.71
CA LYS A 41 4.81 -7.82 -4.20
C LYS A 41 6.08 -8.59 -4.60
N SER A 42 7.06 -7.92 -5.21
CA SER A 42 8.31 -8.58 -5.60
C SER A 42 9.13 -9.02 -4.39
N THR A 43 9.18 -8.18 -3.35
CA THR A 43 9.82 -8.53 -2.06
C THR A 43 9.10 -9.70 -1.39
N LEU A 44 7.76 -9.67 -1.35
CA LEU A 44 6.95 -10.75 -0.79
C LEU A 44 7.20 -12.08 -1.50
N SER A 45 7.25 -12.06 -2.84
CA SER A 45 7.45 -13.26 -3.66
C SER A 45 8.84 -13.88 -3.51
N ALA A 46 9.83 -13.09 -3.08
CA ALA A 46 11.21 -13.55 -2.88
C ALA A 46 11.47 -14.06 -1.45
N MET A 47 10.53 -13.87 -0.52
CA MET A 47 10.68 -14.33 0.87
C MET A 47 10.31 -15.79 1.03
N THR A 48 11.14 -16.54 1.77
CA THR A 48 10.88 -17.94 2.13
C THR A 48 10.08 -18.11 3.43
N ILE A 49 9.85 -17.02 4.17
CA ILE A 49 9.21 -17.01 5.50
C ILE A 49 7.80 -16.40 5.48
N ALA A 50 7.26 -16.08 4.31
CA ALA A 50 6.01 -15.33 4.17
C ALA A 50 4.82 -16.03 4.85
N ASP A 51 4.79 -17.37 4.86
CA ASP A 51 3.70 -18.16 5.45
C ASP A 51 3.60 -18.03 6.98
N ASN A 52 4.65 -17.51 7.63
CA ASN A 52 4.73 -17.36 9.09
C ASN A 52 4.56 -15.89 9.55
N LEU A 53 4.15 -15.00 8.67
CA LEU A 53 4.02 -13.57 8.97
C LEU A 53 2.59 -13.07 8.72
N ALA A 54 2.08 -12.28 9.65
CA ALA A 54 0.85 -11.52 9.46
C ALA A 54 1.09 -10.40 8.42
N ILE A 55 0.52 -10.60 7.23
CA ILE A 55 0.72 -9.74 6.07
C ILE A 55 -0.64 -9.43 5.43
N ARG A 56 -0.85 -8.18 5.02
CA ARG A 56 -2.06 -7.77 4.28
C ARG A 56 -1.73 -6.83 3.13
N GLU A 57 -2.50 -6.90 2.06
CA GLU A 57 -2.44 -5.90 0.99
C GLU A 57 -3.03 -4.58 1.48
N ILE A 58 -2.34 -3.46 1.22
CA ILE A 58 -2.80 -2.14 1.64
C ILE A 58 -3.08 -1.19 0.49
N ASP A 59 -2.34 -1.26 -0.63
CA ASP A 59 -2.63 -0.44 -1.81
C ASP A 59 -1.96 -0.97 -3.08
N SER A 60 -2.40 -0.45 -4.22
CA SER A 60 -1.75 -0.60 -5.52
C SER A 60 -1.54 0.78 -6.15
N VAL A 61 -0.27 1.18 -6.33
CA VAL A 61 0.10 2.53 -6.79
C VAL A 61 0.89 2.49 -8.09
N VAL A 62 0.67 3.49 -8.95
CA VAL A 62 1.50 3.71 -10.15
C VAL A 62 2.43 4.87 -9.87
N VAL A 63 3.74 4.62 -9.93
CA VAL A 63 4.77 5.66 -9.77
C VAL A 63 5.10 6.29 -11.11
N LYS A 64 5.40 7.60 -11.10
CA LYS A 64 5.79 8.35 -12.30
C LYS A 64 6.94 7.65 -13.03
N GLY A 65 6.76 7.39 -14.32
CA GLY A 65 7.74 6.71 -15.18
C GLY A 65 7.59 5.19 -15.27
N LYS A 66 6.61 4.58 -14.58
CA LYS A 66 6.23 3.17 -14.75
C LYS A 66 4.78 3.04 -15.20
N THR A 67 4.53 2.05 -16.04
CA THR A 67 3.18 1.69 -16.51
C THR A 67 2.51 0.68 -15.59
N ASP A 68 3.30 -0.20 -14.96
CA ASP A 68 2.76 -1.28 -14.16
C ASP A 68 2.52 -0.85 -12.70
N PRO A 69 1.35 -1.18 -12.13
CA PRO A 69 1.05 -0.89 -10.75
C PRO A 69 1.90 -1.73 -9.80
N ILE A 70 2.42 -1.07 -8.75
CA ILE A 70 3.16 -1.71 -7.66
C ILE A 70 2.17 -1.97 -6.53
N ILE A 71 1.98 -3.25 -6.19
CA ILE A 71 1.17 -3.66 -5.04
C ILE A 71 2.03 -3.58 -3.78
N ILE A 72 1.49 -2.93 -2.76
CA ILE A 72 2.09 -2.69 -1.46
C ILE A 72 1.39 -3.56 -0.42
N TYR A 73 2.19 -4.22 0.40
CA TYR A 73 1.75 -5.00 1.55
C TYR A 73 2.33 -4.42 2.83
N GLU A 74 1.58 -4.56 3.91
CA GLU A 74 2.02 -4.28 5.27
C GLU A 74 2.34 -5.59 5.98
N ILE A 75 3.47 -5.66 6.69
CA ILE A 75 3.76 -6.72 7.68
C ILE A 75 3.40 -6.16 9.05
N TYR A 76 2.45 -6.80 9.74
CA TYR A 76 1.91 -6.35 11.03
C TYR A 76 2.09 -7.39 12.15
N GLU A 77 3.01 -8.35 11.95
CA GLU A 77 3.30 -9.41 12.92
C GLU A 77 3.78 -8.88 14.28
N ALA A 78 4.50 -7.76 14.27
CA ALA A 78 5.08 -7.14 15.46
C ALA A 78 4.14 -6.14 16.16
N ASP A 79 2.94 -5.92 15.64
CA ASP A 79 1.96 -5.01 16.24
C ASP A 79 1.53 -5.48 17.63
N GLU A 80 1.00 -4.54 18.43
CA GLU A 80 0.37 -4.90 19.71
C GLU A 80 -0.69 -6.01 19.52
N PRO A 81 -0.79 -6.98 20.45
CA PRO A 81 -1.67 -8.14 20.27
C PRO A 81 -3.13 -7.80 19.96
N LEU A 82 -3.63 -6.70 20.52
CA LEU A 82 -4.98 -6.20 20.25
C LEU A 82 -5.11 -5.70 18.81
N ILE A 83 -4.14 -4.91 18.33
CA ILE A 83 -4.12 -4.38 16.97
C ILE A 83 -4.02 -5.52 15.96
N ARG A 84 -3.14 -6.51 16.19
CA ARG A 84 -3.02 -7.69 15.32
C ARG A 84 -4.36 -8.44 15.22
N LYS A 85 -5.03 -8.69 16.36
CA LYS A 85 -6.34 -9.34 16.39
C LYS A 85 -7.42 -8.55 15.63
N LEU A 86 -7.39 -7.23 15.71
CA LEU A 86 -8.31 -6.35 14.97
C LEU A 86 -8.03 -6.40 13.46
N LYS A 87 -6.75 -6.34 13.05
CA LYS A 87 -6.34 -6.47 11.64
C LYS A 87 -6.70 -7.84 11.07
N ASP A 88 -6.53 -8.92 11.84
CA ASP A 88 -6.94 -10.27 11.44
C ASP A 88 -8.47 -10.38 11.27
N ALA A 89 -9.24 -9.75 12.16
CA ALA A 89 -10.69 -9.76 12.09
C ALA A 89 -11.26 -8.96 10.91
N THR A 90 -10.52 -7.98 10.38
CA THR A 90 -10.93 -7.16 9.23
C THR A 90 -10.32 -7.62 7.90
N LEU A 91 -9.36 -8.55 7.92
CA LEU A 91 -8.56 -8.94 6.75
C LEU A 91 -9.40 -9.35 5.54
N SER A 92 -10.44 -10.17 5.75
CA SER A 92 -11.30 -10.64 4.66
C SER A 92 -12.13 -9.51 4.04
N LEU A 93 -12.61 -8.57 4.86
CA LEU A 93 -13.38 -7.41 4.41
C LEU A 93 -12.49 -6.46 3.61
N ILE A 94 -11.28 -6.18 4.10
CA ILE A 94 -10.31 -5.32 3.40
C ILE A 94 -9.92 -5.96 2.06
N THR A 95 -9.57 -7.25 2.06
CA THR A 95 -9.19 -7.99 0.85
C THR A 95 -10.31 -7.95 -0.18
N ARG A 96 -11.55 -8.21 0.23
CA ARG A 96 -12.71 -8.17 -0.65
C ARG A 96 -12.99 -6.76 -1.17
N GLY A 97 -12.91 -5.75 -0.31
CA GLY A 97 -13.09 -4.35 -0.66
C GLY A 97 -12.07 -3.88 -1.71
N ILE A 98 -10.79 -4.25 -1.57
CA ILE A 98 -9.74 -3.92 -2.54
C ILE A 98 -10.00 -4.60 -3.89
N ILE A 99 -10.43 -5.87 -3.90
CA ILE A 99 -10.78 -6.58 -5.14
C ILE A 99 -11.92 -5.87 -5.87
N LEU A 100 -12.99 -5.50 -5.15
CA LEU A 100 -14.16 -4.80 -5.71
C LEU A 100 -13.79 -3.40 -6.22
N TYR A 101 -12.97 -2.67 -5.47
CA TYR A 101 -12.43 -1.37 -5.87
C TYR A 101 -11.63 -1.48 -7.18
N LYS A 102 -10.81 -2.51 -7.34
CA LYS A 102 -10.01 -2.73 -8.56
C LYS A 102 -10.88 -2.96 -9.81
N VAL A 103 -12.06 -3.52 -9.66
CA VAL A 103 -13.02 -3.75 -10.76
C VAL A 103 -14.07 -2.64 -10.91
N ALA A 104 -13.84 -1.48 -10.27
CA ALA A 104 -14.74 -0.32 -10.27
C ALA A 104 -16.11 -0.55 -9.62
N ASP A 105 -16.28 -1.61 -8.83
CA ASP A 105 -17.47 -1.82 -8.02
C ASP A 105 -17.34 -1.05 -6.70
N PHE A 106 -17.35 0.27 -6.81
CA PHE A 106 -17.09 1.17 -5.68
C PHE A 106 -18.16 1.11 -4.60
N GLN A 107 -19.38 0.75 -4.96
CA GLN A 107 -20.49 0.67 -4.01
C GLN A 107 -20.36 -0.56 -3.12
N GLU A 108 -20.10 -1.74 -3.69
CA GLU A 108 -19.84 -2.94 -2.89
C GLU A 108 -18.50 -2.85 -2.14
N ALA A 109 -17.49 -2.22 -2.73
CA ALA A 109 -16.23 -1.94 -2.05
C ALA A 109 -16.45 -1.08 -0.79
N LEU A 110 -17.22 0.01 -0.92
CA LEU A 110 -17.56 0.90 0.19
C LEU A 110 -18.21 0.16 1.36
N ILE A 111 -19.18 -0.73 1.08
CA ILE A 111 -19.87 -1.53 2.11
C ILE A 111 -18.86 -2.38 2.90
N ASN A 112 -17.90 -3.03 2.22
CA ASN A 112 -16.88 -3.85 2.88
C ASN A 112 -15.97 -3.00 3.78
N PHE A 113 -15.54 -1.82 3.31
CA PHE A 113 -14.70 -0.93 4.11
C PHE A 113 -15.45 -0.34 5.31
N GLU A 114 -16.74 -0.01 5.18
CA GLU A 114 -17.56 0.44 6.30
C GLU A 114 -17.77 -0.67 7.34
N GLN A 115 -17.93 -1.92 6.91
CA GLN A 115 -17.99 -3.06 7.83
C GLN A 115 -16.66 -3.26 8.57
N ALA A 116 -15.52 -3.13 7.88
CA ALA A 116 -14.21 -3.20 8.52
C ALA A 116 -14.05 -2.10 9.57
N LEU A 117 -14.49 -0.87 9.28
CA LEU A 117 -14.42 0.27 10.21
C LEU A 117 -15.34 0.14 11.43
N LYS A 118 -16.39 -0.69 11.37
CA LYS A 118 -17.18 -1.02 12.57
C LYS A 118 -16.41 -1.90 13.56
N ILE A 119 -15.47 -2.71 13.05
CA ILE A 119 -14.63 -3.62 13.85
C ILE A 119 -13.37 -2.89 14.32
N PHE A 120 -12.68 -2.21 13.40
CA PHE A 120 -11.48 -1.43 13.69
C PHE A 120 -11.59 -0.01 13.11
N PRO A 121 -12.15 0.95 13.88
CA PRO A 121 -12.43 2.31 13.40
C PRO A 121 -11.20 3.14 13.02
N GLU A 122 -10.05 2.83 13.59
CA GLU A 122 -8.80 3.58 13.41
C GLU A 122 -7.92 3.01 12.28
N ASP A 123 -8.35 1.94 11.62
CA ASP A 123 -7.58 1.33 10.53
C ASP A 123 -7.53 2.24 9.31
N ILE A 124 -6.32 2.71 8.99
CA ILE A 124 -6.12 3.69 7.93
C ILE A 124 -6.45 3.15 6.53
N VAL A 125 -6.30 1.83 6.30
CA VAL A 125 -6.57 1.22 5.00
C VAL A 125 -8.04 1.40 4.60
N PRO A 126 -9.03 0.89 5.37
CA PRO A 126 -10.43 1.11 5.04
C PRO A 126 -10.85 2.58 5.14
N ILE A 127 -10.22 3.43 5.96
CA ILE A 127 -10.48 4.88 5.98
C ILE A 127 -10.18 5.51 4.61
N LEU A 128 -9.00 5.22 4.04
CA LEU A 128 -8.56 5.77 2.76
C LEU A 128 -9.45 5.27 1.62
N TYR A 129 -9.71 3.97 1.56
CA TYR A 129 -10.56 3.41 0.51
C TYR A 129 -12.01 3.86 0.60
N ARG A 130 -12.58 4.01 1.80
CA ARG A 130 -13.93 4.57 1.97
C ARG A 130 -14.04 5.94 1.31
N LYS A 131 -13.06 6.82 1.58
CA LYS A 131 -13.01 8.16 0.97
C LYS A 131 -12.93 8.09 -0.56
N ARG A 132 -12.01 7.26 -1.09
CA ARG A 132 -11.86 7.05 -2.55
C ARG A 132 -13.15 6.54 -3.20
N CYS A 133 -13.81 5.55 -2.58
CA CYS A 133 -15.06 5.00 -3.09
C CYS A 133 -16.17 6.06 -3.12
N GLN A 134 -16.31 6.87 -2.05
CA GLN A 134 -17.28 7.97 -2.02
C GLN A 134 -17.03 9.01 -3.13
N GLU A 135 -15.76 9.35 -3.37
CA GLU A 135 -15.36 10.25 -4.46
C GLU A 135 -15.74 9.65 -5.82
N TYR A 136 -15.42 8.38 -6.09
CA TYR A 136 -15.69 7.74 -7.38
C TYR A 136 -17.16 7.36 -7.62
N ILE A 137 -17.96 7.16 -6.57
CA ILE A 137 -19.41 7.04 -6.70
C ILE A 137 -20.01 8.37 -7.17
N THR A 138 -19.49 9.49 -6.65
CA THR A 138 -19.99 10.84 -6.99
C THR A 138 -19.42 11.35 -8.32
N SER A 139 -18.16 11.02 -8.61
CA SER A 139 -17.43 11.41 -9.80
C SER A 139 -16.67 10.19 -10.36
N PRO A 140 -17.35 9.36 -11.17
CA PRO A 140 -16.73 8.17 -11.74
C PRO A 140 -15.44 8.49 -12.48
N PRO A 141 -14.42 7.60 -12.42
CA PRO A 141 -13.16 7.82 -13.09
C PRO A 141 -13.37 7.97 -14.60
N ILE A 142 -12.75 9.01 -15.17
CA ILE A 142 -12.84 9.30 -16.60
C ILE A 142 -11.90 8.35 -17.35
N GLY A 143 -12.44 7.58 -18.29
CA GLY A 143 -11.66 6.65 -19.12
C GLY A 143 -11.65 5.21 -18.59
N ASN A 144 -10.65 4.42 -18.99
CA ASN A 144 -10.57 3.01 -18.62
C ASN A 144 -9.93 2.89 -17.22
N TRP A 145 -10.73 2.51 -16.22
CA TRP A 145 -10.26 2.30 -14.85
C TRP A 145 -9.27 1.13 -14.80
N VAL A 146 -8.07 1.38 -14.28
CA VAL A 146 -6.98 0.39 -14.18
C VAL A 146 -6.82 -0.16 -12.76
N GLY A 147 -7.80 0.06 -11.89
CA GLY A 147 -7.79 -0.49 -10.52
C GLY A 147 -6.86 0.22 -9.55
N VAL A 148 -6.27 1.36 -9.93
CA VAL A 148 -5.25 2.05 -9.16
C VAL A 148 -5.46 3.55 -9.17
N GLN A 149 -5.18 4.18 -8.02
CA GLN A 149 -5.14 5.63 -7.95
C GLN A 149 -3.82 6.12 -8.55
N HIS A 150 -3.91 6.99 -9.56
CA HIS A 150 -2.74 7.74 -10.01
C HIS A 150 -2.46 8.84 -8.99
N LEU A 151 -1.37 8.72 -8.25
CA LEU A 151 -0.83 9.81 -7.45
C LEU A 151 -0.28 10.86 -8.42
N LEU A 152 -1.15 11.73 -8.91
CA LEU A 152 -0.77 12.95 -9.62
C LEU A 152 -0.31 13.96 -8.57
N GLU A 153 0.97 13.95 -8.22
CA GLU A 153 1.53 15.04 -7.43
C GLU A 153 1.53 16.33 -8.28
N LYS A 154 1.02 17.40 -7.67
CA LYS A 154 1.30 18.79 -8.05
C LYS A 154 2.75 19.12 -7.74
#